data_AF-A0A9E5AN56-F1
#
_entry.id   AF-A0A9E5AN56-F1
#
_cell.length_a   1.000
_cell.length_b   1.000
_cell.length_c   1.000
_cell.angle_alpha   90.00
_cell.angle_beta   90.00
_cell.angle_gamma   90.00
#
_symmetry.space_group_name_H-M   'P 1'
#
loop_
_entity.id
_entity.type
_entity.pdbx_description
1 polymer ?
#
loop_
_entity_poly.entity_id
_entity_poly.type
_entity_poly.pdbx_seq_one_letter_code
_entity_poly.pdbx_strand_id
1 'polypeptide(L)'
;MLKQIRKGFTLIELMIVVAIIAILAVVAVPQFTKYMRSAKAAEANEMLDLLKKGSSVYYTSPRVKGGTMTKLECQFPGNVGVTPTGASCCVDANDADNDERCDSKPGNWNHASWSALKFAITDQHFFQYSYSSAGVYGASFFTAQANADLDCDTIMSTFQLTGRGDNKSTGAECDMEGTPAIFRDNETE
;
A
#
# COMPACT_ATOMS: atom_id res chain seq x y z
N MET A 1 1.99 -66.87 -20.13
CA MET A 1 1.57 -65.49 -19.82
C MET A 1 1.71 -65.26 -18.32
N LEU A 2 2.68 -64.46 -17.88
CA LEU A 2 2.83 -64.08 -16.47
C LEU A 2 1.75 -63.07 -16.12
N LYS A 3 0.80 -63.49 -15.28
CA LYS A 3 -0.30 -62.66 -14.81
C LYS A 3 0.26 -61.65 -13.81
N GLN A 4 0.42 -60.40 -14.22
CA GLN A 4 0.77 -59.32 -13.30
C GLN A 4 -0.34 -59.18 -12.25
N ILE A 5 -0.02 -59.52 -11.00
CA ILE A 5 -0.89 -59.26 -9.86
C ILE A 5 -0.90 -57.74 -9.65
N ARG A 6 -2.01 -57.09 -10.00
CA ARG A 6 -2.24 -55.68 -9.66
C ARG A 6 -2.33 -55.58 -8.13
N LYS A 7 -1.24 -55.12 -7.49
CA LYS A 7 -1.27 -54.73 -6.08
C LYS A 7 -2.17 -53.50 -5.95
N GLY A 8 -3.33 -53.68 -5.32
CA GLY A 8 -4.23 -52.58 -4.99
C GLY A 8 -3.72 -51.81 -3.77
N PHE A 9 -4.04 -50.51 -3.73
CA PHE A 9 -3.74 -49.64 -2.58
C PHE A 9 -4.50 -50.14 -1.35
N THR A 10 -3.83 -50.23 -0.19
CA THR A 10 -4.51 -50.62 1.05
C THR A 10 -5.17 -49.40 1.70
N LEU A 11 -6.28 -49.62 2.40
CA LEU A 11 -6.97 -48.55 3.15
C LEU A 11 -6.06 -47.98 4.23
N ILE A 12 -5.20 -48.81 4.84
CA ILE A 12 -4.23 -48.38 5.85
C ILE A 12 -3.12 -47.49 5.27
N GLU A 13 -2.62 -47.77 4.06
CA GLU A 13 -1.66 -46.89 3.37
C GLU A 13 -2.27 -45.51 3.13
N LEU A 14 -3.54 -45.46 2.74
CA LEU A 14 -4.25 -44.19 2.57
C LEU A 14 -4.37 -43.41 3.89
N MET A 15 -4.72 -44.07 5.00
CA MET A 15 -4.89 -43.41 6.29
C MET A 15 -3.58 -42.80 6.82
N ILE A 16 -2.45 -43.49 6.63
CA ILE A 16 -1.14 -42.96 7.04
C ILE A 16 -0.76 -41.74 6.19
N VAL A 17 -1.03 -41.78 4.88
CA VAL A 17 -0.75 -40.63 3.99
C VAL A 17 -1.55 -39.39 4.41
N VAL A 18 -2.84 -39.56 4.72
CA VAL A 18 -3.69 -38.44 5.20
C VAL A 18 -3.18 -37.90 6.54
N ALA A 19 -2.77 -38.76 7.46
CA ALA A 19 -2.22 -38.34 8.76
C ALA A 19 -0.93 -37.52 8.60
N ILE A 20 -0.03 -37.92 7.70
CA ILE A 20 1.21 -37.17 7.42
C ILE A 20 0.88 -35.81 6.79
N ILE A 21 -0.04 -35.76 5.82
CA ILE A 21 -0.46 -34.50 5.17
C ILE A 21 -1.07 -33.54 6.20
N ALA A 22 -1.87 -34.04 7.14
CA ALA A 22 -2.48 -33.22 8.19
C ALA A 22 -1.43 -32.53 9.08
N ILE A 23 -0.38 -33.25 9.49
CA ILE A 23 0.72 -32.69 10.31
C ILE A 23 1.49 -31.63 9.50
N LEU A 24 1.80 -31.92 8.23
CA LEU A 24 2.53 -30.98 7.37
C LEU A 24 1.71 -29.70 7.13
N ALA A 25 0.40 -29.81 6.94
CA ALA A 25 -0.48 -28.66 6.71
C ALA A 25 -0.48 -27.68 7.89
N VAL A 26 -0.50 -28.18 9.13
CA VAL A 26 -0.50 -27.32 10.34
C VAL A 26 0.75 -26.43 10.43
N VAL A 27 1.92 -26.92 10.01
CA VAL A 27 3.16 -26.13 10.03
C VAL A 27 3.28 -25.25 8.78
N ALA A 28 2.88 -25.77 7.61
CA ALA A 28 3.08 -25.08 6.34
C ALA A 28 2.14 -23.88 6.15
N VAL A 29 0.87 -23.98 6.57
CA VAL A 29 -0.14 -22.93 6.38
C VAL A 29 0.26 -21.58 7.00
N PRO A 30 0.59 -21.49 8.31
CA PRO A 30 0.93 -20.19 8.91
C PRO A 30 2.23 -19.58 8.35
N GLN A 31 3.18 -20.42 7.93
CA GLN A 31 4.40 -19.93 7.28
C GLN A 31 4.11 -19.37 5.88
N PHE A 32 3.24 -20.05 5.13
CA PHE A 32 2.83 -19.62 3.80
C PHE A 32 2.02 -18.31 3.85
N THR A 33 1.10 -18.16 4.81
CA THR A 33 0.34 -16.91 4.98
C THR A 33 1.25 -15.75 5.33
N LYS A 34 2.22 -15.94 6.23
CA LYS A 34 3.24 -14.91 6.55
C LYS A 34 4.05 -14.50 5.32
N TYR A 35 4.48 -15.47 4.51
CA TYR A 35 5.21 -15.19 3.26
C TYR A 35 4.36 -14.37 2.28
N MET A 36 3.09 -14.73 2.10
CA MET A 36 2.16 -13.96 1.26
C MET A 36 1.98 -12.53 1.78
N ARG A 37 1.79 -12.34 3.09
CA ARG A 37 1.68 -10.99 3.70
C ARG A 37 2.93 -10.15 3.46
N SER A 38 4.12 -10.71 3.64
CA SER A 38 5.38 -10.01 3.34
C SER A 38 5.51 -9.65 1.86
N ALA A 39 5.05 -10.51 0.95
CA ALA A 39 5.03 -10.21 -0.48
C ALA A 39 4.06 -9.06 -0.79
N LYS A 40 2.86 -9.06 -0.21
CA LYS A 40 1.88 -7.96 -0.34
C LYS A 40 2.46 -6.65 0.23
N ALA A 41 3.08 -6.68 1.41
CA ALA A 41 3.69 -5.49 2.04
C ALA A 41 4.80 -4.82 1.21
N ALA A 42 5.46 -5.56 0.29
CA ALA A 42 6.44 -4.97 -0.61
C ALA A 42 5.82 -3.93 -1.55
N GLU A 43 4.59 -4.15 -2.01
CA GLU A 43 3.83 -3.21 -2.86
C GLU A 43 3.55 -1.90 -2.12
N ALA A 44 3.11 -1.97 -0.86
CA ALA A 44 2.86 -0.79 -0.04
C ALA A 44 4.12 0.09 0.08
N ASN A 45 5.28 -0.53 0.31
CA ASN A 45 6.55 0.19 0.41
C ASN A 45 6.94 0.88 -0.90
N GLU A 46 6.76 0.22 -2.04
CA GLU A 46 7.06 0.80 -3.36
C GLU A 46 6.16 2.02 -3.64
N MET A 47 4.85 1.88 -3.42
CA MET A 47 3.90 2.97 -3.66
C MET A 47 4.09 4.14 -2.71
N LEU A 48 4.44 3.89 -1.44
CA LEU A 48 4.80 4.95 -0.50
C LEU A 48 6.09 5.68 -0.92
N ASP A 49 7.09 4.99 -1.46
CA ASP A 49 8.30 5.65 -1.98
C ASP A 49 7.99 6.52 -3.21
N LEU A 50 7.08 6.10 -4.08
CA LEU A 50 6.57 6.95 -5.17
C LEU A 50 5.88 8.21 -4.62
N LEU A 51 5.06 8.10 -3.56
CA LEU A 51 4.43 9.25 -2.91
C LEU A 51 5.47 10.18 -2.26
N LYS A 52 6.54 9.63 -1.68
CA LYS A 52 7.67 10.40 -1.16
C LYS A 52 8.34 11.22 -2.26
N LYS A 53 8.66 10.58 -3.39
CA LYS A 53 9.26 11.22 -4.57
C LYS A 53 8.34 12.28 -5.17
N GLY A 54 7.04 11.99 -5.28
CA GLY A 54 6.04 12.95 -5.73
C GLY A 54 5.98 14.17 -4.81
N SER A 55 6.01 13.95 -3.49
CA SER A 55 5.98 15.01 -2.48
C SER A 55 7.24 15.88 -2.51
N SER A 56 8.42 15.27 -2.69
CA SER A 56 9.68 16.02 -2.78
C SER A 56 9.72 16.91 -4.01
N VAL A 57 9.30 16.38 -5.16
CA VAL A 57 9.19 17.14 -6.40
C VAL A 57 8.14 18.24 -6.27
N TYR A 58 6.98 17.96 -5.65
CA TYR A 58 5.94 18.96 -5.43
C TYR A 58 6.46 20.14 -4.60
N TYR A 59 7.14 19.84 -3.50
CA TYR A 59 7.60 20.84 -2.53
C TYR A 59 8.70 21.75 -3.07
N THR A 60 9.65 21.17 -3.80
CA THR A 60 10.79 21.91 -4.38
C THR A 60 10.44 22.68 -5.65
N SER A 61 9.38 22.26 -6.35
CA SER A 61 8.95 22.92 -7.58
C SER A 61 8.29 24.28 -7.28
N PRO A 62 8.78 25.39 -7.85
CA PRO A 62 8.12 26.67 -7.69
C PRO A 62 6.76 26.66 -8.38
N ARG A 63 5.74 27.07 -7.64
CA ARG A 63 4.34 27.12 -8.09
C ARG A 63 3.80 28.53 -7.93
N VAL A 64 2.74 28.84 -8.66
CA VAL A 64 2.04 30.11 -8.61
C VAL A 64 0.62 29.87 -8.12
N LYS A 65 0.14 30.71 -7.22
CA LYS A 65 -1.25 30.66 -6.75
C LYS A 65 -2.17 31.17 -7.86
N GLY A 66 -3.06 30.30 -8.32
CA GLY A 66 -4.06 30.67 -9.34
C GLY A 66 -4.87 31.90 -8.91
N GLY A 67 -5.10 32.82 -9.84
CA GLY A 67 -5.85 34.06 -9.62
C GLY A 67 -4.99 35.27 -9.24
N THR A 68 -4.05 35.14 -8.31
CA THR A 68 -3.23 36.28 -7.84
C THR A 68 -1.87 36.37 -8.55
N MET A 69 -1.47 35.33 -9.30
CA MET A 69 -0.16 35.25 -9.99
C MET A 69 1.05 35.46 -9.05
N THR A 70 0.85 35.27 -7.74
CA THR A 70 1.90 35.34 -6.73
C THR A 70 2.53 33.97 -6.54
N LYS A 71 3.81 33.95 -6.18
CA LYS A 71 4.50 32.71 -5.79
C LYS A 71 3.72 32.01 -4.67
N LEU A 72 3.45 30.72 -4.86
CA LEU A 72 2.84 29.88 -3.84
C LEU A 72 3.88 29.59 -2.75
N GLU A 73 3.43 29.67 -1.51
CA GLU A 73 4.25 29.31 -0.35
C GLU A 73 4.64 27.83 -0.40
N CYS A 74 5.83 27.50 0.11
CA CYS A 74 6.33 26.14 0.17
C CYS A 74 5.37 25.29 1.00
N GLN A 75 4.69 24.34 0.36
CA GLN A 75 3.70 23.49 1.00
C GLN A 75 3.55 22.18 0.23
N PHE A 76 2.91 21.19 0.86
CA PHE A 76 2.52 19.93 0.23
C PHE A 76 1.13 20.07 -0.43
N PRO A 77 0.75 19.15 -1.34
CA PRO A 77 -0.59 19.18 -1.93
C PRO A 77 -1.67 18.95 -0.88
N GLY A 78 -2.90 19.38 -1.18
CA GLY A 78 -4.03 19.25 -0.27
C GLY A 78 -4.36 17.80 0.11
N ASN A 79 -5.23 17.65 1.10
CA ASN A 79 -5.59 16.34 1.64
C ASN A 79 -6.43 15.53 0.65
N VAL A 80 -6.24 14.22 0.68
CA VAL A 80 -7.06 13.24 -0.01
C VAL A 80 -7.30 12.04 0.92
N GLY A 81 -8.56 11.65 1.00
CA GLY A 81 -9.00 10.51 1.81
C GLY A 81 -8.55 9.17 1.22
N VAL A 82 -8.99 8.10 1.86
CA VAL A 82 -8.71 6.73 1.41
C VAL A 82 -9.20 6.50 -0.03
N THR A 83 -8.31 6.02 -0.88
CA THR A 83 -8.56 5.72 -2.29
C THR A 83 -7.97 4.34 -2.61
N PRO A 84 -8.75 3.39 -3.15
CA PRO A 84 -10.21 3.43 -3.34
C PRO A 84 -10.99 3.39 -2.02
N THR A 85 -12.13 4.08 -1.95
CA THR A 85 -13.00 4.06 -0.77
C THR A 85 -13.68 2.69 -0.60
N GLY A 86 -13.73 2.18 0.64
CA GLY A 86 -14.55 1.02 1.00
C GLY A 86 -13.95 -0.35 0.66
N ALA A 87 -12.67 -0.43 0.30
CA ALA A 87 -12.00 -1.69 -0.02
C ALA A 87 -11.45 -2.42 1.23
N SER A 88 -12.29 -2.70 2.24
CA SER A 88 -11.84 -3.33 3.50
C SER A 88 -11.30 -4.75 3.32
N CYS A 89 -11.37 -5.34 2.13
CA CYS A 89 -10.55 -6.48 1.73
C CYS A 89 -10.49 -6.59 0.19
N CYS A 90 -10.66 -5.45 -0.48
CA CYS A 90 -10.97 -5.34 -1.91
C CYS A 90 -12.20 -6.13 -2.43
N VAL A 91 -12.91 -6.90 -1.59
CA VAL A 91 -14.06 -7.72 -1.99
C VAL A 91 -15.27 -6.94 -2.55
N ASP A 92 -15.95 -7.57 -3.52
CA ASP A 92 -17.25 -7.28 -4.14
C ASP A 92 -17.41 -5.99 -4.98
N ALA A 93 -16.99 -4.82 -4.49
CA ALA A 93 -17.24 -3.54 -5.20
C ALA A 93 -16.06 -3.07 -6.05
N ASN A 94 -14.86 -3.56 -5.74
CA ASN A 94 -13.60 -3.14 -6.36
C ASN A 94 -12.78 -4.31 -6.88
N ASP A 95 -13.34 -5.52 -6.97
CA ASP A 95 -12.68 -6.73 -7.45
C ASP A 95 -13.68 -7.48 -8.36
N ALA A 96 -13.54 -7.30 -9.68
CA ALA A 96 -14.47 -7.86 -10.66
C ALA A 96 -14.21 -9.35 -10.97
N ASP A 97 -12.98 -9.83 -10.76
CA ASP A 97 -12.56 -11.21 -10.99
C ASP A 97 -12.47 -12.07 -9.71
N ASN A 98 -12.73 -11.49 -8.54
CA ASN A 98 -12.66 -12.11 -7.21
C ASN A 98 -11.28 -12.71 -6.94
N ASP A 99 -10.22 -12.00 -7.32
CA ASP A 99 -8.83 -12.43 -7.13
C ASP A 99 -8.19 -11.89 -5.82
N GLU A 100 -9.02 -11.29 -4.95
CA GLU A 100 -8.63 -10.67 -3.68
C GLU A 100 -7.75 -9.42 -3.88
N ARG A 101 -7.81 -8.80 -5.06
CA ARG A 101 -7.13 -7.54 -5.38
C ARG A 101 -8.12 -6.45 -5.76
N CYS A 102 -7.73 -5.23 -5.46
CA CYS A 102 -8.47 -4.07 -5.92
C CYS A 102 -8.14 -3.82 -7.39
N ASP A 103 -9.14 -3.91 -8.24
CA ASP A 103 -9.12 -3.42 -9.62
C ASP A 103 -8.83 -1.93 -9.66
N SER A 104 -7.85 -1.58 -10.48
CA SER A 104 -7.55 -0.19 -10.76
C SER A 104 -8.62 0.43 -11.66
N LYS A 105 -9.47 1.27 -11.06
CA LYS A 105 -10.36 2.18 -11.79
C LYS A 105 -9.65 3.53 -11.96
N PRO A 106 -9.28 3.95 -13.19
CA PRO A 106 -8.52 5.19 -13.41
C PRO A 106 -9.20 6.45 -12.84
N GLY A 107 -10.54 6.45 -12.75
CA GLY A 107 -11.31 7.55 -12.17
C GLY A 107 -11.07 7.78 -10.67
N ASN A 108 -10.67 6.76 -9.91
CA ASN A 108 -10.42 6.88 -8.48
C ASN A 108 -9.21 7.80 -8.19
N TRP A 109 -8.25 7.84 -9.11
CA TRP A 109 -7.01 8.60 -8.97
C TRP A 109 -7.09 10.04 -9.51
N ASN A 110 -8.26 10.49 -9.98
CA ASN A 110 -8.43 11.83 -10.57
C ASN A 110 -8.58 12.96 -9.51
N HIS A 111 -8.03 12.78 -8.31
CA HIS A 111 -8.03 13.81 -7.29
C HIS A 111 -6.90 14.81 -7.53
N ALA A 112 -7.12 16.10 -7.25
CA ALA A 112 -6.13 17.15 -7.44
C ALA A 112 -4.79 16.84 -6.72
N SER A 113 -4.86 16.24 -5.53
CA SER A 113 -3.68 15.82 -4.75
C SER A 113 -2.91 14.66 -5.40
N TRP A 114 -3.60 13.66 -5.94
CA TRP A 114 -2.98 12.54 -6.65
C TRP A 114 -2.30 13.00 -7.94
N SER A 115 -3.00 13.84 -8.71
CA SER A 115 -2.43 14.47 -9.91
C SER A 115 -1.22 15.34 -9.59
N ALA A 116 -1.29 16.12 -8.50
CA ALA A 116 -0.19 16.94 -8.00
C ALA A 116 1.06 16.11 -7.63
N LEU A 117 0.87 14.93 -7.05
CA LEU A 117 1.92 13.99 -6.69
C LEU A 117 2.37 13.11 -7.86
N LYS A 118 1.70 13.20 -9.01
CA LYS A 118 1.85 12.28 -10.16
C LYS A 118 1.68 10.81 -9.74
N PHE A 119 0.76 10.56 -8.80
CA PHE A 119 0.48 9.24 -8.27
C PHE A 119 -0.82 8.71 -8.90
N ALA A 120 -0.73 7.55 -9.54
CA ALA A 120 -1.88 6.80 -10.01
C ALA A 120 -1.49 5.32 -10.08
N ILE A 121 -2.40 4.44 -9.66
CA ILE A 121 -2.21 3.01 -9.80
C ILE A 121 -3.03 2.55 -11.00
N THR A 122 -2.37 1.88 -11.93
CA THR A 122 -2.98 1.36 -13.18
C THR A 122 -3.23 -0.13 -13.13
N ASP A 123 -2.47 -0.85 -12.31
CA ASP A 123 -2.55 -2.30 -12.15
C ASP A 123 -3.35 -2.68 -10.89
N GLN A 124 -3.71 -3.95 -10.75
CA GLN A 124 -4.35 -4.45 -9.54
C GLN A 124 -3.43 -4.23 -8.32
N HIS A 125 -4.02 -3.88 -7.18
CA HIS A 125 -3.30 -3.52 -5.96
C HIS A 125 -4.00 -4.07 -4.71
N PHE A 126 -3.29 -4.21 -3.59
CA PHE A 126 -3.88 -4.67 -2.32
C PHE A 126 -4.25 -3.52 -1.38
N PHE A 127 -3.65 -2.35 -1.56
CA PHE A 127 -3.69 -1.26 -0.58
C PHE A 127 -4.55 -0.07 -1.00
N GLN A 128 -5.24 0.51 -0.04
CA GLN A 128 -5.82 1.83 -0.19
C GLN A 128 -4.82 2.88 0.26
N TYR A 129 -4.79 4.02 -0.41
CA TYR A 129 -3.86 5.10 -0.12
C TYR A 129 -4.60 6.35 0.35
N SER A 130 -4.04 7.04 1.33
CA SER A 130 -4.47 8.36 1.76
C SER A 130 -3.27 9.29 1.88
N TYR A 131 -3.51 10.59 1.72
CA TYR A 131 -2.46 11.60 1.84
C TYR A 131 -3.02 12.83 2.55
N SER A 132 -2.40 13.16 3.68
CA SER A 132 -2.76 14.32 4.49
C SER A 132 -1.54 15.20 4.64
N SER A 133 -1.71 16.51 4.54
CA SER A 133 -0.67 17.50 4.74
C SER A 133 -1.19 18.71 5.51
N ALA A 134 -0.28 19.40 6.18
CA ALA A 134 -0.59 20.66 6.84
C ALA A 134 0.66 21.53 6.97
N GLY A 135 0.42 22.82 7.22
CA GLY A 135 1.48 23.80 7.42
C GLY A 135 2.09 24.33 6.11
N VAL A 136 2.92 25.36 6.27
CA VAL A 136 3.65 26.04 5.20
C VAL A 136 5.11 26.24 5.64
N TYR A 137 6.01 26.37 4.68
CA TYR A 137 7.46 26.54 4.91
C TYR A 137 8.00 25.44 5.85
N GLY A 138 8.84 25.79 6.82
CA GLY A 138 9.41 24.84 7.77
C GLY A 138 8.40 24.15 8.71
N ALA A 139 7.17 24.66 8.81
CA ALA A 139 6.10 23.99 9.56
C ALA A 139 5.31 22.99 8.70
N SER A 140 5.64 22.86 7.42
CA SER A 140 4.95 21.95 6.52
C SER A 140 5.29 20.49 6.82
N PHE A 141 4.27 19.64 6.82
CA PHE A 141 4.42 18.20 6.96
C PHE A 141 3.39 17.48 6.11
N PHE A 142 3.71 16.24 5.73
CA PHE A 142 2.76 15.34 5.13
C PHE A 142 2.80 13.97 5.82
N THR A 143 1.71 13.24 5.65
CA THR A 143 1.49 11.88 6.09
C THR A 143 0.79 11.15 4.96
N ALA A 144 1.49 10.22 4.33
CA ALA A 144 0.93 9.24 3.41
C ALA A 144 0.66 7.95 4.18
N GLN A 145 -0.47 7.31 3.94
CA GLN A 145 -0.81 6.01 4.54
C GLN A 145 -1.23 5.05 3.45
N ALA A 146 -0.83 3.78 3.60
CA ALA A 146 -1.35 2.66 2.84
C ALA A 146 -2.05 1.71 3.81
N ASN A 147 -3.34 1.46 3.60
CA ASN A 147 -4.20 0.65 4.45
C ASN A 147 -4.72 -0.54 3.67
N ALA A 148 -4.54 -1.77 4.15
CA ALA A 148 -5.13 -2.97 3.58
C ALA A 148 -5.53 -3.93 4.70
N ASP A 149 -6.58 -4.70 4.50
CA ASP A 149 -6.81 -5.90 5.29
C ASP A 149 -6.24 -7.07 4.48
N LEU A 150 -5.19 -7.74 4.98
CA LEU A 150 -4.43 -8.72 4.20
C LEU A 150 -4.97 -10.16 4.33
N ASP A 151 -5.80 -10.42 5.34
CA ASP A 151 -6.39 -11.72 5.67
C ASP A 151 -7.92 -11.69 5.91
N CYS A 152 -8.56 -10.55 5.64
CA CYS A 152 -10.00 -10.33 5.73
C CYS A 152 -10.60 -10.56 7.11
N ASP A 153 -9.83 -10.27 8.15
CA ASP A 153 -10.25 -10.42 9.54
C ASP A 153 -10.81 -9.11 10.15
N THR A 154 -10.98 -8.07 9.32
CA THR A 154 -11.41 -6.70 9.65
C THR A 154 -10.37 -5.84 10.35
N ILE A 155 -9.17 -6.38 10.59
CA ILE A 155 -8.02 -5.64 11.10
C ILE A 155 -7.24 -5.11 9.90
N MET A 156 -6.95 -3.81 9.92
CA MET A 156 -6.29 -3.14 8.80
C MET A 156 -4.80 -2.94 9.05
N SER A 157 -4.01 -3.54 8.17
CA SER A 157 -2.62 -3.25 7.98
C SER A 157 -2.38 -1.83 7.51
N THR A 158 -1.79 -1.01 8.40
CA THR A 158 -1.50 0.40 8.12
C THR A 158 0.00 0.63 8.01
N PHE A 159 0.44 1.06 6.84
CA PHE A 159 1.78 1.53 6.55
C PHE A 159 1.76 3.05 6.48
N GLN A 160 2.60 3.74 7.26
CA GLN A 160 2.65 5.19 7.26
C GLN A 160 4.01 5.72 6.84
N LEU A 161 4.00 6.74 5.98
CA LEU A 161 5.13 7.56 5.59
C LEU A 161 4.87 8.99 6.02
N THR A 162 5.83 9.63 6.69
CA THR A 162 5.76 11.06 6.98
C THR A 162 6.99 11.79 6.46
N GLY A 163 6.81 13.07 6.14
CA GLY A 163 7.90 13.97 5.76
C GLY A 163 7.59 15.40 6.16
N ARG A 164 8.64 16.23 6.23
CA ARG A 164 8.56 17.64 6.64
C ARG A 164 9.37 18.53 5.70
N GLY A 165 8.97 19.79 5.59
CA GLY A 165 9.78 20.82 4.94
C GLY A 165 10.96 21.24 5.81
N ASP A 166 12.02 21.78 5.21
CA ASP A 166 13.15 22.36 5.95
C ASP A 166 12.70 23.56 6.79
N ASN A 167 13.14 23.63 8.04
CA ASN A 167 12.99 24.79 8.91
C ASN A 167 13.55 26.09 8.32
N LYS A 168 14.47 26.00 7.35
CA LYS A 168 15.05 27.15 6.64
C LYS A 168 14.32 27.52 5.35
N SER A 169 13.27 26.80 4.95
CA SER A 169 12.47 27.16 3.78
C SER A 169 11.92 28.58 3.94
N THR A 170 12.30 29.47 3.03
CA THR A 170 11.81 30.86 2.96
C THR A 170 11.03 31.07 1.67
N GLY A 171 10.36 32.22 1.54
CA GLY A 171 9.59 32.57 0.35
C GLY A 171 10.35 32.48 -0.98
N ALA A 172 11.69 32.49 -1.01
CA ALA A 172 12.50 32.47 -2.22
C ALA A 172 12.92 31.06 -2.68
N GLU A 173 13.15 30.13 -1.76
CA GLU A 173 13.65 28.78 -2.05
C GLU A 173 12.97 27.77 -1.11
N CYS A 174 12.34 26.76 -1.71
CA CYS A 174 11.71 25.67 -0.99
C CYS A 174 12.67 24.49 -0.99
N ASP A 175 13.25 24.19 0.17
CA ASP A 175 14.08 23.01 0.37
C ASP A 175 13.46 22.11 1.43
N MET A 176 13.67 20.80 1.30
CA MET A 176 13.21 19.81 2.24
C MET A 176 14.39 19.22 2.99
N GLU A 177 14.42 19.37 4.32
CA GLU A 177 15.30 18.57 5.15
C GLU A 177 14.68 17.17 5.25
N GLY A 178 15.19 16.27 4.40
CA GLY A 178 14.71 14.91 4.32
C GLY A 178 15.10 14.10 5.56
N THR A 179 14.24 14.05 6.57
CA THR A 179 14.26 12.91 7.49
C THR A 179 13.90 11.64 6.72
N PRO A 180 14.58 10.50 6.96
CA PRO A 180 14.21 9.24 6.36
C PRO A 180 12.76 8.89 6.67
N ALA A 181 12.14 8.11 5.79
CA ALA A 181 10.79 7.61 5.99
C ALA A 181 10.75 6.82 7.31
N ILE A 182 9.89 7.23 8.25
CA ILE A 182 9.65 6.46 9.47
C ILE A 182 8.53 5.47 9.17
N PHE A 183 8.92 4.23 8.92
CA PHE A 183 8.02 3.09 8.81
C PHE A 183 7.48 2.76 10.19
N ARG A 184 6.16 2.83 10.37
CA ARG A 184 5.45 2.23 11.50
C ARG A 184 4.61 1.09 10.95
N ASP A 185 5.08 -0.12 11.19
CA ASP A 185 4.25 -1.31 11.07
C ASP A 185 3.27 -1.30 12.23
N ASN A 186 1.98 -1.26 11.95
CA ASN A 186 0.94 -1.42 12.97
C ASN A 186 0.34 -2.83 12.97
N GLU A 187 0.80 -3.71 12.07
CA GLU A 187 0.49 -5.14 12.06
C GLU A 187 1.62 -5.87 12.77
N THR A 188 1.77 -5.55 14.05
CA THR A 188 2.54 -6.43 14.91
C THR A 188 1.81 -7.77 14.98
N GLU A 189 2.57 -8.83 14.69
CA GLU A 189 2.31 -10.22 15.09
C GLU A 189 1.48 -10.36 16.39
#